data_AF-A0AAU8KAT6-F1
#
_entry.id   AF-A0AAU8KAT6-F1
#
_cell.length_a   1.000
_cell.length_b   1.000
_cell.length_c   1.000
_cell.angle_alpha   90.00
_cell.angle_beta   90.00
_cell.angle_gamma   90.00
#
_symmetry.space_group_name_H-M   'P 1'
#
loop_
_entity.id
_entity.type
_entity.pdbx_description
1 polymer ?
#
loop_
_entity_poly.entity_id
_entity_poly.type
_entity_poly.pdbx_seq_one_letter_code
_entity_poly.pdbx_strand_id
1 'polypeptide(L)'
;MPQPTGEVSRPYAAAMALQWAEEAEEHARAAQATQDKLNESQRNSSSRGRQLTDDYRNDHARHATRVTEAVRMAEMWARVAAVHEPEYVEELATPSP
;
A
#
# COMPACT_ATOMS: atom_id res chain seq x y z
N MET A 1 -30.01 12.60 19.86
CA MET A 1 -29.13 11.46 19.55
C MET A 1 -28.16 11.91 18.48
N PRO A 2 -26.83 11.99 18.72
CA PRO A 2 -25.87 12.24 17.66
C PRO A 2 -25.86 11.03 16.71
N GLN A 3 -25.92 11.27 15.41
CA GLN A 3 -25.91 10.20 14.40
C GLN A 3 -24.55 9.49 14.38
N PRO A 4 -24.50 8.15 14.27
CA PRO A 4 -23.25 7.45 14.05
C PRO A 4 -22.69 7.92 12.70
N THR A 5 -21.52 8.56 12.74
CA THR A 5 -20.70 8.85 11.57
C THR A 5 -20.52 7.54 10.80
N GLY A 6 -20.99 7.49 9.56
CA GLY A 6 -21.21 6.26 8.80
C GLY A 6 -20.11 5.21 8.97
N GLU A 7 -20.50 4.02 9.43
CA GLU A 7 -19.62 2.87 9.51
C GLU A 7 -19.02 2.58 8.13
N VAL A 8 -17.70 2.45 8.09
CA VAL A 8 -17.03 2.05 6.85
C VAL A 8 -17.39 0.60 6.57
N SER A 9 -17.95 0.32 5.40
CA SER A 9 -18.34 -1.06 5.06
C SER A 9 -17.11 -1.94 4.83
N ARG A 10 -17.20 -3.22 5.20
CA ARG A 10 -16.16 -4.23 4.93
C ARG A 10 -15.73 -4.26 3.45
N PRO A 11 -16.64 -4.27 2.45
CA PRO A 11 -16.24 -4.25 1.04
C PRO A 11 -15.46 -3.00 0.66
N TYR A 12 -15.84 -1.84 1.20
CA TYR A 12 -15.11 -0.59 0.94
C TYR A 12 -13.70 -0.64 1.55
N ALA A 13 -13.56 -1.08 2.81
CA ALA A 13 -12.26 -1.23 3.44
C ALA A 13 -11.35 -2.23 2.68
N ALA A 14 -11.90 -3.34 2.21
CA ALA A 14 -11.16 -4.31 1.40
C ALA A 14 -10.73 -3.73 0.04
N ALA A 15 -11.59 -2.96 -0.62
CA ALA A 15 -11.26 -2.27 -1.87
C ALA A 15 -10.14 -1.23 -1.67
N MET A 16 -10.20 -0.46 -0.57
CA MET A 16 -9.13 0.49 -0.22
C MET A 16 -7.81 -0.23 0.06
N ALA A 17 -7.83 -1.36 0.76
CA ALA A 17 -6.63 -2.16 1.01
C ALA A 17 -5.98 -2.63 -0.29
N LEU A 18 -6.79 -3.10 -1.24
CA LEU A 18 -6.32 -3.52 -2.56
C LEU A 18 -5.72 -2.35 -3.34
N GLN A 19 -6.41 -1.21 -3.40
CA GLN A 19 -5.93 -0.02 -4.11
C GLN A 19 -4.56 0.43 -3.59
N TRP A 20 -4.37 0.46 -2.28
CA TRP A 20 -3.07 0.80 -1.69
C TRP A 20 -1.99 -0.25 -1.96
N ALA A 21 -2.36 -1.53 -2.04
CA ALA A 21 -1.43 -2.58 -2.42
C ALA A 21 -0.98 -2.45 -3.89
N GLU A 22 -1.90 -2.09 -4.79
CA GLU A 22 -1.59 -1.81 -6.19
C GLU A 22 -0.65 -0.60 -6.33
N GLU A 23 -0.91 0.49 -5.60
CA GLU A 23 -0.02 1.67 -5.57
C GLU A 23 1.38 1.32 -5.04
N ALA A 24 1.46 0.45 -4.02
CA ALA A 24 2.74 -0.05 -3.52
C ALA A 24 3.51 -0.83 -4.61
N GLU A 25 2.83 -1.69 -5.38
CA GLU A 25 3.46 -2.43 -6.47
C GLU A 25 3.95 -1.50 -7.58
N GLU A 26 3.16 -0.50 -7.97
CA GLU A 26 3.57 0.48 -8.98
C GLU A 26 4.84 1.22 -8.56
N HIS A 27 4.89 1.68 -7.31
CA HIS A 27 6.09 2.33 -6.77
C HIS A 27 7.27 1.37 -6.62
N ALA A 28 7.04 0.09 -6.33
CA ALA A 28 8.10 -0.91 -6.29
C ALA A 28 8.72 -1.13 -7.69
N ARG A 29 7.88 -1.23 -8.72
CA ARG A 29 8.35 -1.34 -10.12
C ARG A 29 9.10 -0.08 -10.55
N ALA A 30 8.62 1.10 -10.17
CA ALA A 30 9.28 2.37 -10.46
C ALA A 30 10.64 2.49 -9.74
N ALA A 31 10.72 2.09 -8.46
CA ALA A 31 11.97 2.02 -7.72
C ALA A 31 12.97 1.10 -8.44
N GLN A 32 12.55 -0.11 -8.83
CA GLN A 32 13.40 -1.04 -9.57
C GLN A 32 13.91 -0.44 -10.89
N ALA A 33 13.03 0.17 -11.68
CA ALA A 33 13.41 0.81 -12.93
C ALA A 33 14.40 1.97 -12.72
N THR A 34 14.25 2.74 -11.64
CA THR A 34 15.20 3.81 -11.29
C THR A 34 16.54 3.23 -10.78
N GLN A 35 16.53 2.10 -10.08
CA GLN A 35 17.74 1.38 -9.69
C GLN A 35 18.52 0.87 -10.92
N ASP A 36 17.83 0.40 -11.95
CA ASP A 36 18.48 -0.04 -13.19
C ASP A 36 19.16 1.13 -13.91
N LYS A 37 18.50 2.29 -13.97
CA LYS A 37 19.08 3.54 -14.50
C LYS A 37 20.27 4.04 -13.67
N LEU A 38 20.25 3.86 -12.35
CA LEU A 38 21.40 4.14 -11.48
C LEU A 38 22.61 3.30 -11.87
N ASN A 39 22.40 2.00 -12.04
CA ASN A 39 23.47 1.07 -12.38
C ASN A 39 24.08 1.38 -13.77
N GLU A 40 23.26 1.87 -14.70
CA GLU A 40 23.72 2.32 -16.02
C GLU A 40 24.51 3.65 -15.93
N SER A 41 23.97 4.65 -15.25
CA SER A 41 24.55 6.00 -15.16
C SER A 41 25.86 6.06 -14.36
N GLN A 42 26.04 5.20 -13.36
CA GLN A 42 27.28 5.10 -12.57
C GLN A 42 28.52 4.76 -13.41
N ARG A 43 28.33 4.21 -14.62
CA ARG A 43 29.43 3.91 -15.55
C ARG A 43 29.96 5.17 -16.27
N ASN A 44 29.30 6.32 -16.10
CA ASN A 44 29.66 7.58 -16.76
C ASN A 44 30.09 8.66 -15.74
N SER A 45 31.39 8.92 -15.67
CA SER A 45 32.02 9.81 -14.67
C SER A 45 31.93 11.32 -14.98
N SER A 46 31.26 11.71 -16.05
CA SER A 46 31.05 13.13 -16.41
C SER A 46 30.28 13.88 -15.32
N SER A 47 30.41 15.21 -15.21
CA SER A 47 29.64 15.97 -14.22
C SER A 47 28.13 15.82 -14.43
N ARG A 48 27.70 15.76 -15.70
CA ARG A 48 26.32 15.45 -16.09
C ARG A 48 25.89 14.04 -15.68
N GLY A 49 26.79 13.05 -15.79
CA GLY A 49 26.56 11.69 -15.30
C GLY A 49 26.40 11.61 -13.78
N ARG A 50 27.19 12.40 -13.04
CA ARG A 50 27.04 12.52 -11.58
C ARG A 50 25.70 13.15 -11.18
N GLN A 51 25.31 14.24 -11.85
CA GLN A 51 24.01 14.88 -11.61
C GLN A 51 22.85 13.92 -11.89
N LEU A 52 22.89 13.18 -13.01
CA LEU A 52 21.91 12.15 -13.31
C LEU A 52 21.87 11.04 -12.25
N THR A 53 23.04 10.61 -11.75
CA THR A 53 23.12 9.61 -10.68
C THR A 53 22.44 10.11 -9.41
N ASP A 54 22.65 11.36 -9.02
CA ASP A 54 22.03 11.93 -7.82
C ASP A 54 20.51 12.11 -8.00
N ASP A 55 20.06 12.51 -9.20
CA ASP A 55 18.64 12.58 -9.53
C ASP A 55 17.96 11.21 -9.42
N TYR A 56 18.57 10.16 -10.00
CA TYR A 56 18.02 8.81 -9.89
C TYR A 56 18.08 8.27 -8.45
N ARG A 57 19.08 8.63 -7.63
CA ARG A 57 19.10 8.25 -6.21
C ARG A 57 17.93 8.86 -5.45
N ASN A 58 17.68 10.15 -5.67
CA ASN A 58 16.57 10.87 -5.04
C ASN A 58 15.22 10.30 -5.49
N ASP A 59 15.11 9.91 -6.75
CA ASP A 59 13.90 9.32 -7.30
C ASP A 59 13.65 7.90 -6.77
N HIS A 60 14.68 7.06 -6.71
CA HIS A 60 14.62 5.73 -6.08
C HIS A 60 14.18 5.83 -4.61
N ALA A 61 14.80 6.73 -3.84
CA ALA A 61 14.46 6.93 -2.43
C ALA A 61 13.00 7.40 -2.23
N ARG A 62 12.51 8.27 -3.13
CA ARG A 62 11.11 8.70 -3.13
C ARG A 62 10.17 7.52 -3.36
N HIS A 63 10.42 6.71 -4.39
CA HIS A 63 9.59 5.54 -4.67
C HIS A 63 9.63 4.53 -3.53
N ALA A 64 10.80 4.23 -2.95
CA ALA A 64 10.91 3.34 -1.80
C ALA A 64 10.12 3.83 -0.57
N THR A 65 10.12 5.15 -0.32
CA THR A 65 9.31 5.76 0.75
C THR A 65 7.82 5.58 0.48
N ARG A 66 7.40 5.80 -0.78
CA ARG A 66 6.00 5.63 -1.19
C ARG A 66 5.53 4.18 -1.10
N VAL A 67 6.37 3.20 -1.45
CA VAL A 67 6.07 1.77 -1.23
C VAL A 67 5.75 1.52 0.24
N THR A 68 6.60 2.03 1.15
CA THR A 68 6.43 1.81 2.59
C THR A 68 5.14 2.44 3.12
N GLU A 69 4.82 3.65 2.67
CA GLU A 69 3.56 4.33 3.01
C GLU A 69 2.34 3.56 2.49
N ALA A 70 2.37 3.16 1.22
CA ALA A 70 1.28 2.45 0.57
C ALA A 70 1.03 1.07 1.22
N VAL A 71 2.08 0.30 1.53
CA VAL A 71 1.97 -0.97 2.27
C VAL A 71 1.34 -0.74 3.65
N ARG A 72 1.78 0.28 4.38
CA ARG A 72 1.21 0.61 5.69
C ARG A 72 -0.29 0.93 5.60
N MET A 73 -0.69 1.67 4.57
CA MET A 73 -2.10 2.01 4.34
C MET A 73 -2.90 0.77 3.92
N ALA A 74 -2.36 -0.09 3.08
CA ALA A 74 -2.97 -1.36 2.69
C ALA A 74 -3.24 -2.25 3.92
N GLU A 75 -2.24 -2.41 4.79
CA GLU A 75 -2.38 -3.18 6.04
C GLU A 75 -3.43 -2.58 6.97
N MET A 76 -3.45 -1.24 7.12
CA MET A 76 -4.44 -0.56 7.96
C MET A 76 -5.85 -0.85 7.45
N TRP A 77 -6.09 -0.70 6.15
CA TRP A 77 -7.40 -0.96 5.55
C TRP A 77 -7.79 -2.43 5.60
N ALA A 78 -6.82 -3.35 5.45
CA ALA A 78 -7.06 -4.78 5.62
C ALA A 78 -7.50 -5.13 7.05
N ARG A 79 -6.91 -4.50 8.07
CA ARG A 79 -7.34 -4.66 9.47
C ARG A 79 -8.76 -4.15 9.68
N VAL A 80 -9.11 -2.99 9.12
CA VAL A 80 -10.49 -2.46 9.18
C VAL A 80 -11.46 -3.46 8.55
N ALA A 81 -11.13 -4.03 7.39
CA ALA A 81 -11.96 -5.03 6.73
C ALA A 81 -12.11 -6.33 7.56
N ALA A 82 -11.09 -6.72 8.31
CA ALA A 82 -11.10 -7.92 9.15
C ALA A 82 -11.91 -7.77 10.44
N VAL A 83 -12.01 -6.55 11.00
CA VAL A 83 -12.80 -6.29 12.22
C VAL A 83 -14.32 -6.34 11.95
N HIS A 84 -14.75 -6.10 10.72
CA HIS A 84 -16.15 -6.23 10.30
C HIS A 84 -16.58 -7.68 10.01
N GLU A 85 -16.17 -8.65 10.83
CA GLU A 85 -16.89 -9.92 10.87
C GLU A 85 -18.25 -9.68 11.55
N PRO A 86 -19.38 -9.96 10.87
CA PRO A 86 -20.62 -10.04 11.59
C PRO A 86 -20.48 -11.18 12.58
N GLU A 87 -20.73 -10.91 13.87
CA GLU A 87 -21.12 -11.91 14.83
C GLU A 87 -22.42 -12.57 14.33
N TYR A 88 -22.33 -13.46 13.35
CA TYR A 88 -23.31 -14.53 13.19
C TYR A 88 -22.96 -15.55 14.26
N VAL A 89 -23.37 -15.25 15.50
CA VAL A 89 -23.56 -16.30 16.49
C VAL A 89 -24.65 -17.19 15.91
N GLU A 90 -24.25 -18.34 15.36
CA GLU A 90 -25.15 -19.46 15.14
C GLU A 90 -25.87 -19.72 16.47
N GLU A 91 -27.12 -19.29 16.59
CA GLU A 91 -28.03 -19.74 17.65
C GLU A 91 -28.43 -21.19 17.33
N LEU A 92 -27.46 -22.10 17.43
CA LEU A 92 -27.67 -23.54 17.45
C LEU A 92 -27.86 -23.98 18.90
N ALA A 93 -29.09 -23.86 19.40
CA ALA A 93 -29.60 -24.63 20.54
C ALA A 93 -31.12 -24.84 20.37
N THR A 94 -31.55 -25.78 19.51
CA THR A 94 -32.03 -27.14 19.87
C THR A 94 -33.48 -27.20 20.43
N PRO A 95 -34.21 -28.31 20.19
CA PRO A 95 -35.63 -28.32 19.82
C PRO A 95 -36.59 -28.33 21.01
N SER A 96 -37.77 -27.72 20.84
CA SER A 96 -38.88 -27.86 21.80
C SER A 96 -39.65 -29.18 21.58
N PRO A 97 -40.13 -29.81 22.68
CA PRO A 97 -40.75 -31.14 22.71
C PRO A 97 -42.12 -31.24 22.03
#